data_AF-A0A518HAT9-F1
#
_entry.id   AF-A0A518HAT9-F1
#
_cell.length_a   1.000
_cell.length_b   1.000
_cell.length_c   1.000
_cell.angle_alpha   90.00
_cell.angle_beta   90.00
_cell.angle_gamma   90.00
#
_symmetry.space_group_name_H-M   'P 1'
#
loop_
_entity.id
_entity.type
_entity.pdbx_description
1 polymer ?
#
loop_
_entity_poly.entity_id
_entity_poly.type
_entity_poly.pdbx_seq_one_letter_code
_entity_poly.pdbx_strand_id
1 'polypeptide(L)'
;MSSSDNQNSPPWTYRMDITPTGQSVPYAAGNDPVALLNLMVNLQSQTIELQRQTLEAQRQQLEMIRETTQVAREQRARQVADLERWQNSHGDVLDTCKESLGKLEQVHASLLGDLTEYLAEYHENLVDGDFALSDFVDRFGPRLAHLNTMLAVLRPLAAHQKKPNT
;
A
#
# COMPACT_ATOMS: atom_id res chain seq x y z
N MET A 1 40.08 -6.03 33.99
CA MET A 1 39.77 -4.84 33.17
C MET A 1 39.29 -5.40 31.83
N SER A 2 38.10 -6.00 31.72
CA SER A 2 36.73 -5.45 31.84
C SER A 2 36.37 -4.47 30.72
N SER A 3 35.24 -4.81 30.09
CA SER A 3 34.39 -4.03 29.18
C SER A 3 34.78 -4.11 27.69
N SER A 4 33.86 -4.35 26.75
CA SER A 4 32.46 -3.93 26.76
C SER A 4 31.53 -4.86 25.96
N ASP A 5 30.30 -4.96 26.46
CA ASP A 5 29.07 -5.37 25.77
C ASP A 5 29.01 -4.91 24.31
N ASN A 6 28.62 -5.83 23.42
CA ASN A 6 27.94 -5.46 22.18
C ASN A 6 26.53 -6.04 22.22
N GLN A 7 25.69 -5.40 23.03
CA GLN A 7 24.30 -5.73 23.26
C GLN A 7 23.46 -4.85 22.33
N ASN A 8 23.39 -5.20 21.04
CA ASN A 8 22.38 -4.63 20.13
C ASN A 8 22.19 -5.47 18.86
N SER A 9 21.52 -6.61 18.99
CA SER A 9 20.97 -7.33 17.82
C SER A 9 19.45 -7.39 17.93
N PRO A 10 18.70 -7.03 16.86
CA PRO A 10 17.25 -7.00 16.87
C PRO A 10 16.63 -8.41 17.05
N PRO A 11 15.40 -8.51 17.58
CA PRO A 11 14.81 -9.74 18.13
C PRO A 11 14.52 -10.86 17.11
N TRP A 12 14.78 -10.63 15.82
CA TRP A 12 14.56 -11.60 14.74
C TRP A 12 15.85 -12.20 14.17
N THR A 13 17.02 -11.86 14.73
CA THR A 13 18.27 -12.51 14.31
C THR A 13 18.41 -13.85 15.03
N TYR A 14 17.91 -14.91 14.40
CA TYR A 14 18.17 -16.28 14.83
C TYR A 14 19.65 -16.60 14.60
N ARG A 15 20.49 -16.33 15.60
CA ARG A 15 21.89 -16.78 15.61
C ARG A 15 21.88 -18.27 15.87
N MET A 16 22.05 -19.09 14.82
CA MET A 16 22.40 -20.49 15.01
C MET A 16 23.83 -20.55 15.56
N ASP A 17 23.97 -20.78 16.87
CA ASP A 17 25.22 -21.25 17.44
C ASP A 17 25.42 -22.71 17.01
N ILE A 18 26.15 -22.89 15.91
CA ILE A 18 26.57 -24.20 15.42
C ILE A 18 27.58 -24.73 16.43
N THR A 19 27.10 -25.43 17.45
CA THR A 19 27.97 -26.15 18.38
C THR A 19 28.52 -27.36 17.62
N PRO A 20 29.85 -27.48 17.40
CA PRO A 20 30.42 -28.64 16.74
C PRO A 20 30.54 -29.77 17.77
N THR A 21 29.41 -30.28 18.26
CA THR A 21 29.40 -31.48 19.09
C THR A 21 29.40 -32.67 18.15
N GLY A 22 30.53 -33.36 18.13
CA GLY A 22 30.93 -34.31 17.10
C GLY A 22 29.95 -35.43 16.79
N GLN A 23 29.89 -35.76 15.52
CA GLN A 23 30.18 -37.11 15.03
C GLN A 23 30.51 -36.97 13.54
N SER A 24 31.79 -37.05 13.24
CA SER A 24 32.25 -37.33 11.88
C SER A 24 31.56 -38.60 11.42
N VAL A 25 30.58 -38.47 10.52
CA VAL A 25 30.02 -39.61 9.81
C VAL A 25 31.20 -40.26 9.08
N PRO A 26 31.52 -41.54 9.31
CA PRO A 26 32.61 -42.17 8.61
C PRO A 26 32.26 -42.17 7.13
N TYR A 27 33.04 -41.46 6.33
CA TYR A 27 33.04 -41.58 4.87
C TYR A 27 33.61 -42.95 4.50
N ALA A 28 32.86 -44.01 4.79
CA ALA A 28 33.03 -45.30 4.15
C ALA A 28 31.97 -45.39 3.04
N ALA A 29 32.15 -44.57 2.01
CA ALA A 29 31.49 -44.78 0.72
C ALA A 29 32.16 -46.00 0.07
N GLY A 30 31.80 -47.19 0.53
CA GLY A 30 31.77 -48.34 -0.35
C GLY A 30 30.70 -48.06 -1.41
N ASN A 31 30.99 -48.37 -2.67
CA ASN A 31 30.06 -48.34 -3.79
C ASN A 31 28.86 -49.30 -3.55
N ASP A 32 27.97 -49.00 -2.59
CA ASP A 32 26.72 -49.72 -2.44
C ASP A 32 25.62 -48.98 -3.21
N PRO A 33 25.29 -49.43 -4.44
CA PRO A 33 24.28 -48.78 -5.27
C PRO A 33 22.89 -48.80 -4.62
N VAL A 34 22.64 -49.71 -3.67
CA VAL A 34 21.35 -49.81 -2.96
C VAL A 34 21.19 -48.69 -1.95
N ALA A 35 22.27 -48.32 -1.23
CA ALA A 35 22.25 -47.21 -0.29
C ALA A 35 21.99 -45.86 -0.99
N LEU A 36 22.60 -45.65 -2.16
CA LEU A 36 22.36 -44.47 -2.99
C LEU A 36 20.92 -44.41 -3.53
N LEU A 37 20.37 -45.55 -3.97
CA LEU A 37 18.98 -45.63 -4.43
C LEU A 37 18.00 -45.27 -3.31
N ASN A 38 18.23 -45.80 -2.10
CA ASN A 38 17.40 -45.50 -0.93
C ASN A 38 17.46 -44.02 -0.55
N LEU A 39 18.64 -43.38 -0.64
CA LEU A 39 18.79 -41.94 -0.41
C LEU A 39 18.00 -41.13 -1.45
N MET A 40 18.12 -41.47 -2.74
CA MET A 40 17.39 -40.79 -3.81
C MET A 40 15.87 -40.92 -3.64
N VAL A 41 15.38 -42.11 -3.30
CA VAL A 41 13.95 -42.35 -3.05
C VAL A 41 13.47 -41.54 -1.83
N ASN A 42 14.27 -41.46 -0.76
CA ASN A 42 13.94 -40.65 0.41
C ASN A 42 13.85 -39.16 0.05
N LEU A 43 14.83 -38.62 -0.68
CA LEU A 43 14.81 -37.23 -1.13
C LEU A 43 13.63 -36.93 -2.07
N GLN A 44 13.29 -37.86 -2.96
CA GLN A 44 12.11 -37.74 -3.82
C GLN A 44 10.82 -37.72 -2.99
N SER A 45 10.71 -38.60 -1.99
CA SER A 45 9.56 -38.62 -1.08
C SER A 45 9.44 -37.31 -0.30
N GLN A 46 10.56 -36.76 0.20
CA GLN A 46 10.57 -35.47 0.89
C GLN A 46 10.18 -34.31 -0.03
N THR A 47 10.64 -34.35 -1.29
CA THR A 47 10.29 -33.33 -2.29
C THR A 47 8.80 -33.35 -2.61
N ILE A 48 8.22 -34.54 -2.80
CA ILE A 48 6.78 -34.69 -3.05
C ILE A 48 5.98 -34.18 -1.85
N GLU A 49 6.41 -34.52 -0.63
CA GLU A 49 5.73 -34.07 0.58
C GLU A 49 5.75 -32.54 0.72
N LEU A 50 6.89 -31.90 0.48
CA LEU A 50 6.98 -30.44 0.48
C LEU A 50 6.09 -29.81 -0.60
N GLN A 51 6.01 -30.41 -1.79
CA GLN A 51 5.12 -29.95 -2.86
C GLN A 51 3.64 -30.06 -2.46
N ARG A 52 3.24 -31.12 -1.77
CA ARG A 52 1.86 -31.28 -1.25
C ARG A 52 1.54 -30.22 -0.20
N GLN A 53 2.43 -30.02 0.78
CA GLN A 53 2.27 -28.98 1.80
C GLN A 53 2.18 -27.58 1.18
N THR A 54 3.01 -27.31 0.16
CA THR A 54 2.95 -26.03 -0.57
C THR A 54 1.62 -25.86 -1.29
N LEU A 55 1.10 -26.91 -1.94
CA LEU A 55 -0.18 -26.87 -2.64
C LEU A 55 -1.36 -26.69 -1.66
N GLU A 56 -1.30 -27.31 -0.48
CA GLU A 56 -2.28 -27.11 0.58
C GLU A 56 -2.25 -25.68 1.13
N ALA A 57 -1.07 -25.12 1.39
CA ALA A 57 -0.92 -23.73 1.79
C ALA A 57 -1.47 -22.76 0.73
N GLN A 58 -1.21 -23.02 -0.56
CA GLN A 58 -1.76 -22.22 -1.67
C GLN A 58 -3.29 -22.28 -1.72
N ARG A 59 -3.89 -23.46 -1.46
CA ARG A 59 -5.35 -23.59 -1.39
C ARG A 59 -5.95 -22.79 -0.24
N GLN A 60 -5.34 -22.86 0.94
CA GLN A 60 -5.77 -22.07 2.10
C GLN A 60 -5.65 -20.57 1.84
N GLN A 61 -4.56 -20.14 1.19
CA GLN A 61 -4.36 -18.74 0.82
C GLN A 61 -5.42 -18.26 -0.19
N LEU A 62 -5.76 -19.07 -1.19
CA LEU A 62 -6.82 -18.74 -2.14
C LEU A 62 -8.18 -18.58 -1.46
N GLU A 63 -8.48 -19.44 -0.49
CA GLU A 63 -9.74 -19.37 0.25
C GLU A 63 -9.82 -18.08 1.08
N MET A 64 -8.75 -17.75 1.81
CA MET A 64 -8.67 -16.49 2.57
C MET A 64 -8.77 -15.26 1.65
N ILE A 65 -8.15 -15.28 0.46
CA ILE A 65 -8.28 -14.18 -0.51
C ILE A 65 -9.72 -14.05 -1.00
N ARG A 66 -10.42 -15.16 -1.23
CA ARG A 66 -11.83 -15.13 -1.62
C ARG A 66 -12.71 -14.54 -0.52
N GLU A 67 -12.53 -14.97 0.72
CA GLU A 67 -13.27 -14.46 1.87
C GLU A 67 -13.04 -12.96 2.07
N THR A 68 -11.78 -12.52 2.08
CA THR A 68 -11.44 -11.09 2.24
C THR A 68 -11.97 -10.24 1.07
N THR A 69 -11.92 -10.76 -0.15
CA THR A 69 -12.50 -10.09 -1.32
C THR A 69 -14.02 -9.98 -1.20
N GLN A 70 -14.68 -11.02 -0.70
CA GLN A 70 -16.13 -11.03 -0.49
C GLN A 70 -16.52 -10.00 0.58
N VAL A 71 -15.82 -9.99 1.73
CA VAL A 71 -16.04 -9.00 2.80
C VAL A 71 -15.81 -7.57 2.28
N ALA A 72 -14.76 -7.34 1.48
CA ALA A 72 -14.49 -6.03 0.89
C ALA A 72 -15.61 -5.58 -0.07
N ARG A 73 -16.17 -6.51 -0.87
CA ARG A 73 -17.31 -6.22 -1.75
C ARG A 73 -18.56 -5.85 -0.95
N GLU A 74 -18.86 -6.59 0.11
CA GLU A 74 -20.01 -6.32 0.96
C GLU A 74 -19.87 -4.99 1.72
N GLN A 75 -18.67 -4.70 2.25
CA GLN A 75 -18.39 -3.43 2.91
C GLN A 75 -18.56 -2.26 1.93
N ARG A 76 -18.06 -2.39 0.70
CA ARG A 76 -18.23 -1.37 -0.34
C ARG A 76 -19.71 -1.19 -0.72
N ALA A 77 -20.47 -2.28 -0.85
CA ALA A 77 -21.90 -2.21 -1.15
C ALA A 77 -22.68 -1.48 -0.03
N ARG A 78 -22.34 -1.74 1.24
CA ARG A 78 -22.93 -1.02 2.39
C ARG A 78 -22.59 0.46 2.36
N GLN A 79 -21.32 0.82 2.13
CA GLN A 79 -20.90 2.22 2.04
C GLN A 79 -21.63 2.98 0.93
N VAL A 80 -21.82 2.34 -0.24
CA VAL A 80 -22.58 2.93 -1.35
C VAL A 80 -24.05 3.11 -0.96
N ALA A 81 -24.68 2.10 -0.35
CA ALA A 81 -26.09 2.19 0.07
C ALA A 81 -26.31 3.27 1.15
N ASP A 82 -25.40 3.40 2.11
CA ASP A 82 -25.47 4.45 3.14
C ASP A 82 -25.30 5.83 2.53
N LEU A 83 -24.38 5.98 1.57
CA LEU A 83 -24.18 7.23 0.84
C LEU A 83 -25.43 7.59 0.03
N GLU A 84 -26.03 6.64 -0.69
CA GLU A 84 -27.27 6.85 -1.45
C GLU A 84 -28.43 7.27 -0.53
N ARG A 85 -28.59 6.63 0.64
CA ARG A 85 -29.59 7.00 1.64
C ARG A 85 -29.36 8.41 2.19
N TRP A 86 -28.11 8.75 2.50
CA TRP A 86 -27.75 10.08 2.96
C TRP A 86 -28.03 11.14 1.90
N GLN A 87 -27.65 10.88 0.65
CA GLN A 87 -27.89 11.77 -0.49
C GLN A 87 -29.38 12.01 -0.72
N ASN A 88 -30.20 10.96 -0.67
CA ASN A 88 -31.65 11.07 -0.84
C ASN A 88 -32.32 11.91 0.25
N SER A 89 -31.75 11.95 1.47
CA SER A 89 -32.26 12.78 2.57
C SER A 89 -31.68 14.20 2.60
N HIS A 90 -30.58 14.47 1.89
CA HIS A 90 -29.86 15.76 1.91
C HIS A 90 -29.73 16.39 0.51
N GLY A 91 -30.81 16.37 -0.28
CA GLY A 91 -30.83 16.92 -1.64
C GLY A 91 -30.37 18.37 -1.74
N ASP A 92 -30.86 19.24 -0.85
CA ASP A 92 -30.53 20.67 -0.84
C ASP A 92 -29.02 20.92 -0.63
N VAL A 93 -28.36 20.06 0.16
CA VAL A 93 -26.92 20.11 0.38
C VAL A 93 -26.17 19.74 -0.89
N LEU A 94 -26.65 18.76 -1.65
CA LEU A 94 -26.03 18.36 -2.92
C LEU A 94 -26.11 19.47 -3.97
N ASP A 95 -27.23 20.18 -4.04
CA ASP A 95 -27.39 21.30 -4.96
C ASP A 95 -26.47 22.47 -4.55
N THR A 96 -26.36 22.75 -3.25
CA THR A 96 -25.38 23.70 -2.71
C THR A 96 -23.93 23.28 -2.99
N CYS A 97 -23.63 21.98 -2.91
CA CYS A 97 -22.31 21.42 -3.23
C CYS A 97 -21.96 21.58 -4.70
N LYS A 98 -22.91 21.46 -5.63
CA LYS A 98 -22.68 21.71 -7.07
C LYS A 98 -22.34 23.17 -7.34
N GLU A 99 -23.10 24.10 -6.75
CA GLU A 99 -22.82 25.53 -6.88
C GLU A 99 -21.45 25.87 -6.27
N SER A 100 -21.18 25.35 -5.09
CA SER A 100 -19.92 25.55 -4.37
C SER A 100 -18.73 24.93 -5.10
N LEU A 101 -18.92 23.79 -5.78
CA LEU A 101 -17.87 23.15 -6.58
C LEU A 101 -17.42 24.07 -7.71
N GLY A 102 -18.35 24.67 -8.47
CA GLY A 102 -17.98 25.59 -9.55
C GLY A 102 -17.19 26.80 -9.04
N LYS A 103 -17.61 27.38 -7.91
CA LYS A 103 -16.88 28.48 -7.26
C LYS A 103 -15.49 28.05 -6.78
N LEU A 104 -15.39 26.85 -6.21
CA LEU A 104 -14.13 26.31 -5.73
C LEU A 104 -13.15 25.99 -6.87
N GLU A 105 -13.66 25.47 -8.00
CA GLU A 105 -12.87 25.24 -9.21
C GLU A 105 -12.34 26.55 -9.79
N GLN A 106 -13.14 27.63 -9.74
CA GLN A 106 -12.69 28.96 -10.13
C GLN A 106 -11.56 29.47 -9.22
N VAL A 107 -11.68 29.32 -7.91
CA VAL A 107 -10.63 29.68 -6.95
C VAL A 107 -9.35 28.86 -7.18
N HIS A 108 -9.48 27.56 -7.40
CA HIS A 108 -8.36 26.68 -7.71
C HIS A 108 -7.65 27.06 -9.02
N ALA A 109 -8.41 27.38 -10.07
CA ALA A 109 -7.87 27.87 -11.33
C ALA A 109 -7.14 29.21 -11.16
N SER A 110 -7.68 30.13 -10.36
CA SER A 110 -7.00 31.39 -10.04
C SER A 110 -5.67 31.16 -9.33
N LEU A 111 -5.62 30.28 -8.32
CA LEU A 111 -4.37 29.96 -7.62
C LEU A 111 -3.34 29.34 -8.56
N LEU A 112 -3.76 28.45 -9.46
CA LEU A 112 -2.88 27.90 -10.48
C LEU A 112 -2.36 28.98 -11.42
N GLY A 113 -3.18 29.97 -11.78
CA GLY A 113 -2.76 31.15 -12.52
C GLY A 113 -1.62 31.87 -11.82
N ASP A 114 -1.83 32.28 -10.56
CA ASP A 114 -0.82 32.97 -9.76
C ASP A 114 0.49 32.15 -9.63
N LEU A 115 0.36 30.84 -9.47
CA LEU A 115 1.49 29.91 -9.41
C LEU A 115 2.26 29.90 -10.74
N THR A 116 1.55 29.77 -11.86
CA THR A 116 2.18 29.73 -13.19
C THR A 116 2.85 31.04 -13.56
N GLU A 117 2.26 32.18 -13.18
CA GLU A 117 2.86 33.50 -13.37
C GLU A 117 4.16 33.65 -12.56
N TYR A 118 4.13 33.24 -11.29
CA TYR A 118 5.33 33.23 -10.45
C TYR A 118 6.43 32.32 -11.01
N LEU A 119 6.08 31.12 -11.48
CA LEU A 119 7.05 30.22 -12.12
C LEU A 119 7.66 30.84 -13.39
N ALA A 120 6.87 31.54 -14.19
CA ALA A 120 7.36 32.19 -15.41
C ALA A 120 8.34 33.34 -15.11
N GLU A 121 8.11 34.08 -14.02
CA GLU A 121 8.94 35.22 -13.63
C GLU A 121 10.21 34.81 -12.87
N TYR A 122 10.14 33.77 -12.03
CA TYR A 122 11.21 33.41 -11.09
C TYR A 122 11.86 32.05 -11.37
N HIS A 123 11.59 31.42 -12.53
CA HIS A 123 12.09 30.08 -12.89
C HIS A 123 13.58 29.86 -12.61
N GLU A 124 14.46 30.77 -13.06
CA GLU A 124 15.91 30.58 -12.92
C GLU A 124 16.32 30.54 -11.44
N ASN A 125 15.76 31.45 -10.63
CA ASN A 125 16.01 31.52 -9.19
C ASN A 125 15.49 30.28 -8.43
N LEU A 126 14.39 29.68 -8.91
CA LEU A 126 13.81 28.48 -8.32
C LEU A 126 14.62 27.22 -8.60
N VAL A 127 15.30 27.17 -9.74
CA VAL A 127 16.17 26.04 -10.11
C VAL A 127 17.50 26.12 -9.36
N ASP A 128 18.04 27.32 -9.21
CA ASP A 128 19.39 27.50 -8.66
C ASP A 128 19.41 27.75 -7.14
N GLY A 129 18.26 28.06 -6.52
CA GLY A 129 18.18 28.52 -5.12
C GLY A 129 17.20 27.76 -4.22
N ASP A 130 17.73 27.02 -3.24
CA ASP A 130 16.94 26.30 -2.21
C ASP A 130 16.00 27.22 -1.42
N PHE A 131 16.42 28.47 -1.15
CA PHE A 131 15.60 29.45 -0.45
C PHE A 131 14.38 29.88 -1.28
N ALA A 132 14.59 30.18 -2.58
CA ALA A 132 13.50 30.57 -3.47
C ALA A 132 12.52 29.41 -3.68
N LEU A 133 13.03 28.17 -3.77
CA LEU A 133 12.19 26.98 -3.84
C LEU A 133 11.37 26.77 -2.55
N SER A 134 11.98 26.94 -1.38
CA SER A 134 11.26 26.84 -0.10
C SER A 134 10.17 27.89 0.02
N ASP A 135 10.46 29.16 -0.32
CA ASP A 135 9.47 30.25 -0.29
C ASP A 135 8.31 29.98 -1.26
N PHE A 136 8.60 29.47 -2.46
CA PHE A 136 7.59 29.05 -3.42
C PHE A 136 6.68 27.94 -2.87
N VAL A 137 7.28 26.89 -2.29
CA VAL A 137 6.53 25.77 -1.68
C VAL A 137 5.69 26.27 -0.52
N ASP A 138 6.21 27.14 0.34
CA ASP A 138 5.48 27.69 1.49
C ASP A 138 4.32 28.60 1.05
N ARG A 139 4.51 29.35 -0.03
CA ARG A 139 3.50 30.25 -0.59
C ARG A 139 2.33 29.51 -1.24
N PHE A 140 2.61 28.49 -2.05
CA PHE A 140 1.59 27.82 -2.89
C PHE A 140 1.20 26.43 -2.41
N GLY A 141 2.14 25.68 -1.82
CA GLY A 141 1.98 24.27 -1.47
C GLY A 141 0.81 23.98 -0.53
N PRO A 142 0.76 24.58 0.68
CA PRO A 142 -0.33 24.33 1.64
C PRO A 142 -1.70 24.67 1.07
N ARG A 143 -1.82 25.79 0.35
CA ARG A 143 -3.11 26.23 -0.24
C ARG A 143 -3.56 25.29 -1.35
N LEU A 144 -2.65 24.87 -2.23
CA LEU A 144 -2.95 23.95 -3.32
C LEU A 144 -3.34 22.57 -2.79
N ALA A 145 -2.63 22.05 -1.79
CA ALA A 145 -2.95 20.77 -1.15
C ALA A 145 -4.34 20.78 -0.50
N HIS A 146 -4.68 21.86 0.21
CA HIS A 146 -6.00 22.01 0.83
C HIS A 146 -7.12 22.11 -0.21
N LEU A 147 -6.96 22.93 -1.25
CA LEU A 147 -7.96 23.06 -2.31
C LEU A 147 -8.18 21.74 -3.05
N ASN A 148 -7.10 21.00 -3.35
CA ASN A 148 -7.20 19.68 -3.96
C ASN A 148 -7.96 18.69 -3.07
N THR A 149 -7.74 18.72 -1.76
CA THR A 149 -8.47 17.89 -0.80
C THR A 149 -9.96 18.24 -0.77
N MET A 150 -10.31 19.54 -0.75
CA MET A 150 -11.71 19.99 -0.79
C MET A 150 -12.40 19.57 -2.10
N LEU A 151 -11.72 19.70 -3.24
CA LEU A 151 -12.24 19.26 -4.54
C LEU A 151 -12.43 17.73 -4.60
N ALA A 152 -11.51 16.96 -4.03
CA ALA A 152 -11.62 15.50 -3.97
C ALA A 152 -12.85 15.03 -3.17
N VAL A 153 -13.26 15.80 -2.15
CA VAL A 153 -14.48 15.54 -1.37
C VAL A 153 -15.73 16.01 -2.10
N LEU A 154 -15.72 17.21 -2.70
CA LEU A 154 -16.92 17.80 -3.32
C LEU A 154 -17.29 17.17 -4.66
N ARG A 155 -16.32 16.75 -5.48
CA ARG A 155 -16.59 16.20 -6.83
C ARG A 155 -17.49 14.95 -6.80
N PRO A 156 -17.22 13.92 -5.97
CA PRO A 156 -18.12 12.76 -5.87
C PRO A 156 -19.53 13.14 -5.42
N LEU A 157 -19.68 14.11 -4.52
CA LEU A 157 -20.97 14.57 -4.02
C LEU A 157 -21.76 15.31 -5.11
N ALA A 158 -21.09 16.15 -5.90
CA ALA A 158 -21.70 16.91 -6.99
C ALA A 158 -22.05 16.03 -8.21
N ALA A 159 -21.28 14.98 -8.48
CA ALA A 159 -21.46 14.09 -9.64
C ALA A 159 -22.68 13.16 -9.51
N HIS A 160 -23.17 12.90 -8.28
CA HIS A 160 -24.36 12.06 -8.09
C HIS A 160 -25.62 12.81 -8.54
N GLN A 161 -26.17 12.37 -9.67
CA GLN A 161 -27.45 12.82 -10.21
C GLN A 161 -28.58 12.11 -9.46
N LYS A 162 -29.56 12.86 -8.93
CA LYS A 162 -30.85 12.32 -8.54
C LYS A 162 -31.47 11.67 -9.78
N LYS A 163 -31.60 10.34 -9.81
CA LYS A 163 -32.38 9.68 -10.88
C LYS A 163 -33.78 10.30 -10.88
N PRO A 164 -34.26 10.87 -12.00
CA PRO A 164 -35.61 11.41 -12.05
C PRO A 164 -36.59 10.27 -11.78
N ASN A 165 -37.39 10.42 -10.72
CA ASN A 165 -38.53 9.53 -10.48
C ASN A 165 -39.42 9.58 -11.72
N THR A 166 -39.47 8.50 -12.47
CA THR A 166 -40.42 8.28 -13.58
C THR A 166 -41.48 7.32 -13.08
#